data_AF-A0A8C9F0K5-F1
#
_entry.id   AF-A0A8C9F0K5-F1
#
_cell.length_a   1.000
_cell.length_b   1.000
_cell.length_c   1.000
_cell.angle_alpha   90.00
_cell.angle_beta   90.00
_cell.angle_gamma   90.00
#
_symmetry.space_group_name_H-M   'P 1'
#
loop_
_entity.id
_entity.type
_entity.pdbx_description
1 polymer ?
#
loop_
_entity_poly.entity_id
_entity_poly.type
_entity_poly.pdbx_seq_one_letter_code
_entity_poly.pdbx_strand_id
1 'polypeptide(L)'
;MAAARLLLAVSVGAALGEGVGVLLGLFLRSSTRPLTVLYSAGLLASAGKMKIVEEPNTFGLNNPFLPQTNRLQPKMPPSAISGPVHLFRLAGKCFSFVESTYKYEFCPFHNVTQHEQTFRWNAYSGILGIWHEWEIENNTFVGMWMREGDSCETKSRQTKVHLVCGKSNKLAYVSEPSTCVYSLTFETPLVCHPHSLLVYPTLTEALQRKWDEAEQSLYDQLITEQGYKKILREIFEEAGLLKATEEKEAEKQNTKTSLQFETVDKCNKEYKKLSEEIKILKDLLSQHNVAYRGSSGELFVILLHYFLFRMSIPNCFQLQQGLSNHICRSLSIDRF
;
A
#
# COMPACT_ATOMS: atom_id res chain seq x y z
N MET A 1 -19.07 -67.40 12.72
CA MET A 1 -20.51 -67.04 12.60
C MET A 1 -20.61 -65.82 11.72
N ALA A 2 -21.44 -65.91 10.66
CA ALA A 2 -21.96 -64.89 9.72
C ALA A 2 -21.12 -63.61 9.48
N ALA A 3 -20.50 -63.34 8.32
CA ALA A 3 -21.02 -63.22 6.95
C ALA A 3 -22.03 -62.06 6.73
N ALA A 4 -21.60 -60.99 6.08
CA ALA A 4 -22.36 -60.24 5.08
C ALA A 4 -21.43 -59.34 4.26
N ARG A 5 -21.21 -59.73 2.99
CA ARG A 5 -20.59 -58.95 1.91
C ARG A 5 -21.68 -58.08 1.27
N LEU A 6 -21.35 -56.87 0.80
CA LEU A 6 -22.12 -56.18 -0.22
C LEU A 6 -21.20 -55.81 -1.39
N LEU A 7 -21.64 -56.19 -2.59
CA LEU A 7 -20.93 -56.23 -3.85
C LEU A 7 -21.05 -54.92 -4.64
N LEU A 8 -20.01 -54.66 -5.44
CA LEU A 8 -19.95 -53.74 -6.58
C LEU A 8 -21.03 -54.04 -7.64
N ALA A 9 -21.50 -53.01 -8.32
CA ALA A 9 -22.08 -53.13 -9.65
C ALA A 9 -21.62 -51.97 -10.56
N VAL A 10 -20.73 -52.32 -11.50
CA VAL A 10 -20.40 -51.58 -12.71
C VAL A 10 -21.48 -51.91 -13.75
N SER A 11 -21.94 -50.95 -14.54
CA SER A 11 -22.71 -51.24 -15.75
C SER A 11 -22.15 -50.47 -16.95
N VAL A 12 -21.63 -51.24 -17.89
CA VAL A 12 -21.40 -50.90 -19.30
C VAL A 12 -22.46 -51.68 -20.09
N GLY A 13 -23.07 -51.06 -21.09
CA GLY A 13 -23.99 -51.75 -22.00
C GLY A 13 -24.37 -50.89 -23.21
N ALA A 14 -23.81 -51.23 -24.36
CA ALA A 14 -24.21 -50.81 -25.69
C ALA A 14 -25.21 -51.82 -26.29
N ALA A 15 -26.09 -51.38 -27.22
CA ALA A 15 -26.41 -52.06 -28.49
C ALA A 15 -27.72 -51.57 -29.17
N LEU A 16 -27.59 -51.26 -30.48
CA LEU A 16 -28.48 -51.60 -31.63
C LEU A 16 -29.96 -51.11 -31.61
N GLY A 17 -30.56 -50.43 -32.60
CA GLY A 17 -30.26 -50.25 -34.02
C GLY A 17 -31.26 -51.04 -34.90
N GLU A 18 -32.27 -50.39 -35.49
CA GLU A 18 -33.03 -50.64 -36.76
C GLU A 18 -34.03 -49.46 -36.91
N GLY A 19 -34.44 -48.87 -38.04
CA GLY A 19 -34.23 -49.12 -39.46
C GLY A 19 -35.32 -48.35 -40.26
N VAL A 20 -34.89 -47.42 -41.12
CA VAL A 20 -35.39 -47.06 -42.47
C VAL A 20 -36.86 -46.59 -42.69
N GLY A 21 -36.98 -45.42 -43.32
CA GLY A 21 -38.20 -44.95 -43.99
C GLY A 21 -37.99 -43.64 -44.75
N VAL A 22 -37.32 -43.70 -45.91
CA VAL A 22 -37.16 -42.60 -46.88
C VAL A 22 -38.40 -42.54 -47.79
N LEU A 23 -38.96 -41.35 -48.02
CA LEU A 23 -39.72 -41.09 -49.24
C LEU A 23 -39.43 -39.68 -49.78
N LEU A 24 -38.86 -39.65 -50.99
CA LEU A 24 -38.69 -38.49 -51.86
C LEU A 24 -40.05 -37.95 -52.34
N GLY A 25 -40.14 -36.64 -52.55
CA GLY A 25 -41.21 -36.01 -53.31
C GLY A 25 -40.82 -34.62 -53.80
N LEU A 26 -40.23 -34.54 -55.00
CA LEU A 26 -40.08 -33.32 -55.79
C LEU A 26 -41.38 -33.09 -56.58
N PHE A 27 -41.93 -31.87 -56.55
CA PHE A 27 -42.76 -31.34 -57.64
C PHE A 27 -42.53 -29.84 -57.82
N LEU A 28 -42.03 -29.47 -59.00
CA LEU A 28 -42.05 -28.12 -59.56
C LEU A 28 -43.40 -27.91 -60.27
N ARG A 29 -44.10 -26.80 -60.01
CA ARG A 29 -44.69 -25.94 -61.07
C ARG A 29 -45.41 -24.68 -60.55
N SER A 30 -44.92 -23.54 -61.05
CA SER A 30 -45.63 -22.45 -61.71
C SER A 30 -46.89 -21.79 -61.11
N SER A 31 -46.74 -20.47 -60.95
CA SER A 31 -47.57 -19.41 -61.53
C SER A 31 -48.89 -19.00 -60.87
N THR A 32 -48.97 -17.67 -60.73
CA THR A 32 -50.13 -16.77 -60.66
C THR A 32 -50.51 -16.22 -59.28
N ARG A 33 -50.36 -14.90 -59.18
CA ARG A 33 -50.84 -14.01 -58.12
C ARG A 33 -52.37 -13.97 -58.14
N PRO A 34 -53.00 -13.63 -57.01
CA PRO A 34 -53.79 -12.40 -57.03
C PRO A 34 -53.48 -11.47 -55.85
N LEU A 35 -53.63 -10.18 -56.12
CA LEU A 35 -53.63 -9.10 -55.15
C LEU A 35 -54.71 -9.35 -54.08
N THR A 36 -54.31 -9.34 -52.81
CA THR A 36 -55.18 -8.97 -51.69
C THR A 36 -54.50 -7.86 -50.90
N VAL A 37 -55.04 -6.65 -51.10
CA VAL A 37 -54.80 -5.49 -50.25
C VAL A 37 -55.45 -5.77 -48.91
N LEU A 38 -54.64 -5.98 -47.87
CA LEU A 38 -55.09 -5.98 -46.48
C LEU A 38 -54.31 -4.90 -45.74
N TYR A 39 -54.98 -3.76 -45.63
CA TYR A 39 -54.72 -2.76 -44.61
C TYR A 39 -54.98 -3.40 -43.24
N SER A 40 -53.93 -3.61 -42.46
CA SER A 40 -54.06 -3.81 -41.02
C SER A 40 -52.92 -3.09 -40.32
N ALA A 41 -53.32 -1.98 -39.68
CA ALA A 41 -52.66 -1.18 -38.66
C ALA A 41 -51.27 -1.67 -38.24
N GLY A 42 -50.26 -0.83 -38.51
CA GLY A 42 -48.98 -0.93 -37.84
C GLY A 42 -49.20 -0.88 -36.33
N LEU A 43 -48.83 -1.96 -35.64
CA LEU A 43 -48.44 -1.84 -34.26
C LEU A 43 -47.17 -0.98 -34.25
N LEU A 44 -47.34 0.29 -33.89
CA LEU A 44 -46.30 1.09 -33.27
C LEU A 44 -45.87 0.34 -32.00
N ALA A 45 -44.90 -0.55 -32.13
CA ALA A 45 -44.07 -0.91 -30.99
C ALA A 45 -43.40 0.38 -30.56
N SER A 46 -43.92 1.00 -29.49
CA SER A 46 -43.21 2.07 -28.83
C SER A 46 -41.91 1.47 -28.32
N ALA A 47 -40.83 1.72 -29.05
CA ALA A 47 -39.48 1.57 -28.55
C ALA A 47 -39.33 2.56 -27.41
N GLY A 48 -39.78 2.16 -26.21
CA GLY A 48 -39.44 2.84 -24.99
C GLY A 48 -37.92 2.91 -24.96
N LYS A 49 -37.38 4.12 -24.93
CA LYS A 49 -35.95 4.36 -24.68
C LYS A 49 -35.62 3.68 -23.36
N MET A 50 -35.15 2.44 -23.42
CA MET A 50 -34.55 1.77 -22.28
C MET A 50 -33.20 2.44 -22.11
N LYS A 51 -33.18 3.50 -21.30
CA LYS A 51 -31.93 4.03 -20.77
C LYS A 51 -31.39 2.92 -19.90
N ILE A 52 -30.29 2.30 -20.32
CA ILE A 52 -29.46 1.51 -19.42
C ILE A 52 -29.24 2.40 -18.20
N VAL A 53 -29.78 1.97 -17.06
CA VAL A 53 -29.40 2.53 -15.78
C VAL A 53 -27.95 2.08 -15.63
N GLU A 54 -27.04 2.93 -16.10
CA GLU A 54 -25.69 2.95 -15.54
C GLU A 54 -25.88 2.91 -14.03
N GLU A 55 -25.14 2.02 -13.35
CA GLU A 55 -24.99 2.07 -11.89
C GLU A 55 -24.93 3.54 -11.51
N PRO A 56 -25.74 4.02 -10.54
CA PRO A 56 -25.80 5.44 -10.23
C PRO A 56 -24.37 5.88 -9.98
N ASN A 57 -23.80 6.53 -10.99
CA ASN A 57 -22.39 6.84 -11.00
C ASN A 57 -22.18 7.65 -9.74
N THR A 58 -21.44 7.02 -8.83
CA THR A 58 -20.52 7.62 -7.89
C THR A 58 -20.70 9.12 -7.82
N PHE A 59 -21.37 9.58 -6.75
CA PHE A 59 -21.22 10.87 -6.09
C PHE A 59 -20.71 12.00 -6.99
N GLY A 60 -21.50 13.06 -7.20
CA GLY A 60 -21.14 14.27 -7.95
C GLY A 60 -19.78 14.90 -7.60
N LEU A 61 -18.71 14.30 -8.09
CA LEU A 61 -17.31 14.61 -7.77
C LEU A 61 -16.60 15.40 -8.87
N ASN A 62 -17.31 15.78 -9.94
CA ASN A 62 -16.76 16.59 -11.03
C ASN A 62 -17.54 17.89 -11.25
N ASN A 63 -17.98 18.56 -10.18
CA ASN A 63 -18.43 19.95 -10.29
C ASN A 63 -17.34 20.88 -9.72
N PRO A 64 -16.67 21.71 -10.54
CA PRO A 64 -15.61 22.63 -10.08
C PRO A 64 -16.08 23.72 -9.10
N PHE A 65 -17.39 23.81 -8.85
CA PHE A 65 -18.02 24.92 -8.11
C PHE A 65 -18.74 24.51 -6.82
N LEU A 66 -18.59 23.25 -6.36
CA LEU A 66 -19.00 22.85 -5.02
C LEU A 66 -17.76 22.68 -4.13
N PRO A 67 -17.70 23.29 -2.93
CA PRO A 67 -16.62 23.00 -1.99
C PRO A 67 -16.67 21.50 -1.67
N GLN A 68 -15.52 20.81 -1.76
CA GLN A 68 -15.36 19.40 -1.41
C GLN A 68 -15.54 19.19 0.10
N THR A 69 -16.75 19.36 0.61
CA THR A 69 -17.05 19.32 2.06
C THR A 69 -17.02 17.91 2.65
N ASN A 70 -16.85 16.87 1.83
CA ASN A 70 -16.86 15.47 2.27
C ASN A 70 -15.54 14.72 2.04
N ARG A 71 -14.42 15.42 1.81
CA ARG A 71 -13.12 14.74 1.78
C ARG A 71 -12.69 14.46 3.22
N LEU A 72 -12.75 13.19 3.62
CA LEU A 72 -12.27 12.72 4.93
C LEU A 72 -10.86 13.27 5.19
N GLN A 73 -10.69 13.95 6.32
CA GLN A 73 -9.41 14.53 6.72
C GLN A 73 -8.76 13.62 7.76
N PRO A 74 -7.61 12.99 7.46
CA PRO A 74 -6.91 12.16 8.44
C PRO A 74 -6.33 13.04 9.56
N LYS A 75 -6.38 12.55 10.80
CA LYS A 75 -5.81 13.23 11.97
C LYS A 75 -4.28 13.36 11.90
N MET A 76 -3.63 12.45 11.18
CA MET A 76 -2.18 12.41 11.00
C MET A 76 -1.81 11.89 9.61
N PRO A 77 -0.61 12.22 9.07
CA PRO A 77 -0.13 11.56 7.86
C PRO A 77 0.16 10.08 8.12
N PRO A 78 0.04 9.21 7.10
CA PRO A 78 0.48 7.82 7.21
C PRO A 78 1.98 7.73 7.43
N SER A 79 2.41 6.66 8.08
CA SER A 79 3.83 6.30 8.19
C SER A 79 4.48 6.16 6.81
N ALA A 80 5.81 6.30 6.77
CA ALA A 80 6.55 6.02 5.55
C ALA A 80 6.30 4.56 5.10
N ILE A 81 6.35 4.34 3.78
CA ILE A 81 6.23 3.00 3.22
C ILE A 81 7.47 2.21 3.63
N SER A 82 7.26 1.08 4.30
CA SER A 82 8.32 0.19 4.80
C SER A 82 7.88 -1.28 4.71
N GLY A 83 8.83 -2.21 4.85
CA GLY A 83 8.56 -3.65 4.80
C GLY A 83 8.86 -4.28 3.44
N PRO A 84 8.18 -5.37 3.07
CA PRO A 84 8.52 -6.13 1.88
C PRO A 84 8.34 -5.34 0.58
N VAL A 85 9.43 -5.17 -0.17
CA VAL A 85 9.47 -4.34 -1.40
C VAL A 85 8.43 -4.77 -2.44
N HIS A 86 8.16 -6.07 -2.56
CA HIS A 86 7.18 -6.57 -3.52
C HIS A 86 5.74 -6.11 -3.23
N LEU A 87 5.43 -5.68 -2.00
CA LEU A 87 4.12 -5.12 -1.64
C LEU A 87 3.99 -3.63 -2.02
N PHE A 88 5.09 -2.92 -2.28
CA PHE A 88 5.04 -1.48 -2.58
C PHE A 88 4.25 -1.17 -3.86
N ARG A 89 4.11 -2.14 -4.77
CA ARG A 89 3.25 -2.03 -5.97
C ARG A 89 1.75 -1.90 -5.67
N LEU A 90 1.34 -2.14 -4.42
CA LEU A 90 -0.02 -1.93 -3.93
C LEU A 90 -0.23 -0.50 -3.41
N ALA A 91 0.85 0.23 -3.11
CA ALA A 91 0.75 1.62 -2.69
C ALA A 91 0.09 2.47 -3.79
N GLY A 92 -0.81 3.37 -3.39
CA GLY A 92 -1.58 4.21 -4.31
C GLY A 92 -2.73 3.50 -5.02
N LYS A 93 -2.98 2.21 -4.75
CA LYS A 93 -4.19 1.50 -5.20
C LYS A 93 -5.13 1.29 -4.02
N CYS A 94 -6.43 1.32 -4.30
CA CYS A 94 -7.46 1.13 -3.29
C CYS A 94 -8.41 0.00 -3.70
N PHE A 95 -8.83 -0.79 -2.72
CA PHE A 95 -9.65 -1.97 -2.92
C PHE A 95 -10.90 -1.85 -2.07
N SER A 96 -12.06 -1.90 -2.73
CA SER A 96 -13.35 -1.77 -2.05
C SER A 96 -14.02 -3.12 -1.80
N PHE A 97 -14.68 -3.24 -0.66
CA PHE A 97 -15.55 -4.35 -0.30
C PHE A 97 -16.89 -3.79 0.19
N VAL A 98 -18.00 -4.29 -0.33
CA VAL A 98 -19.33 -3.86 0.09
C VAL A 98 -19.95 -4.98 0.89
N GLU A 99 -20.34 -4.68 2.12
CA GLU A 99 -21.06 -5.59 2.99
C GLU A 99 -22.29 -4.89 3.54
N SER A 100 -23.46 -5.44 3.26
CA SER A 100 -24.76 -4.87 3.62
C SER A 100 -24.91 -3.40 3.15
N THR A 101 -24.94 -2.45 4.08
CA THR A 101 -25.11 -1.02 3.80
C THR A 101 -23.80 -0.24 3.80
N TYR A 102 -22.65 -0.89 4.03
CA TYR A 102 -21.36 -0.22 4.15
C TYR A 102 -20.40 -0.65 3.03
N LYS A 103 -19.72 0.32 2.45
CA LYS A 103 -18.58 0.14 1.55
C LYS A 103 -17.31 0.45 2.32
N TYR A 104 -16.46 -0.54 2.48
CA TYR A 104 -15.13 -0.41 3.03
C TYR A 104 -14.15 -0.21 1.89
N GLU A 105 -13.17 0.67 2.08
CA GLU A 105 -12.09 0.89 1.12
C GLU A 105 -10.76 0.82 1.84
N PHE A 106 -9.89 -0.05 1.36
CA PHE A 106 -8.55 -0.23 1.88
C PHE A 106 -7.51 0.19 0.85
N CYS A 107 -6.69 1.17 1.21
CA CYS A 107 -5.56 1.62 0.43
C CYS A 107 -4.26 1.24 1.18
N PRO A 108 -3.53 0.19 0.75
CA PRO A 108 -2.29 -0.24 1.41
C PRO A 108 -1.29 0.91 1.57
N PHE A 109 -0.69 0.99 2.75
CA PHE A 109 0.24 2.07 3.17
C PHE A 109 -0.36 3.49 3.23
N HIS A 110 -1.70 3.61 3.19
CA HIS A 110 -2.37 4.91 3.31
C HIS A 110 -3.41 4.92 4.44
N ASN A 111 -4.62 4.45 4.18
CA ASN A 111 -5.71 4.42 5.17
C ASN A 111 -6.76 3.35 4.83
N VAL A 112 -7.65 3.13 5.79
CA VAL A 112 -8.89 2.35 5.65
C VAL A 112 -10.05 3.30 5.89
N THR A 113 -11.04 3.33 5.00
CA THR A 113 -12.25 4.14 5.13
C THR A 113 -13.51 3.28 5.09
N GLN A 114 -14.57 3.81 5.67
CA GLN A 114 -15.92 3.26 5.64
C GLN A 114 -16.87 4.31 5.11
N HIS A 115 -17.72 3.91 4.17
CA HIS A 115 -18.75 4.75 3.57
C HIS A 115 -20.09 4.04 3.60
N GLU A 116 -21.04 4.58 4.36
CA GLU A 116 -22.44 4.15 4.32
C GLU A 116 -23.02 4.44 2.92
N GLN A 117 -23.63 3.44 2.29
CA GLN A 117 -24.17 3.51 0.93
C GLN A 117 -25.64 3.94 0.88
N THR A 118 -26.22 4.35 2.02
CA THR A 118 -27.62 4.80 2.06
C THR A 118 -27.76 6.17 1.40
N PHE A 119 -28.89 6.42 0.72
CA PHE A 119 -29.20 7.72 0.10
C PHE A 119 -29.57 8.82 1.12
N ARG A 120 -29.09 8.70 2.36
CA ARG A 120 -29.33 9.68 3.41
C ARG A 120 -28.40 10.87 3.18
N TRP A 121 -28.92 12.08 3.38
CA TRP A 121 -28.15 13.32 3.26
C TRP A 121 -27.00 13.39 4.28
N ASN A 122 -27.06 12.59 5.36
CA ASN A 122 -26.07 12.48 6.43
C ASN A 122 -25.48 11.06 6.57
N ALA A 123 -25.33 10.33 5.46
CA ALA A 123 -24.71 9.01 5.47
C ALA A 123 -23.31 9.06 6.13
N TYR A 124 -23.03 8.11 7.02
CA TYR A 124 -21.75 8.08 7.73
C TYR A 124 -20.59 7.82 6.75
N SER A 125 -19.54 8.61 6.85
CA SER A 125 -18.26 8.35 6.19
C SER A 125 -17.16 8.65 7.18
N GLY A 126 -16.19 7.74 7.30
CA GLY A 126 -15.14 7.88 8.29
C GLY A 126 -13.89 7.06 8.01
N ILE A 127 -12.82 7.41 8.71
CA ILE A 127 -11.53 6.73 8.65
C ILE A 127 -11.47 5.69 9.77
N LEU A 128 -11.27 4.42 9.42
CA LEU A 128 -11.14 3.32 10.39
C LEU A 128 -9.70 3.12 10.87
N GLY A 129 -8.73 3.69 10.15
CA GLY A 129 -7.33 3.70 10.54
C GLY A 129 -6.43 4.24 9.43
N ILE A 130 -5.24 4.67 9.83
CA ILE A 130 -4.18 5.23 8.99
C ILE A 130 -2.95 4.34 9.14
N TRP A 131 -2.24 4.07 8.05
CA TRP A 131 -1.06 3.21 8.05
C TRP A 131 -0.06 3.64 9.12
N HIS A 132 0.25 2.74 10.06
CA HIS A 132 1.05 3.03 11.24
C HIS A 132 2.31 2.17 11.31
N GLU A 133 2.16 0.85 11.45
CA GLU A 133 3.27 -0.08 11.65
C GLU A 133 2.90 -1.52 11.25
N TRP A 134 3.91 -2.36 11.11
CA TRP A 134 3.73 -3.79 10.94
C TRP A 134 3.50 -4.48 12.29
N GLU A 135 2.77 -5.59 12.26
CA GLU A 135 2.78 -6.58 13.33
C GLU A 135 3.74 -7.70 12.95
N ILE A 136 4.70 -7.97 13.83
CA ILE A 136 5.73 -8.99 13.60
C ILE A 136 5.63 -10.02 14.73
N GLU A 137 5.45 -11.28 14.35
CA GLU A 137 5.53 -12.42 15.25
C GLU A 137 6.47 -13.46 14.65
N ASN A 138 7.32 -14.07 15.48
CA ASN A 138 8.26 -15.10 15.05
C ASN A 138 9.09 -14.71 13.81
N ASN A 139 9.56 -13.46 13.74
CA ASN A 139 10.37 -12.92 12.64
C ASN A 139 9.63 -12.86 11.29
N THR A 140 8.29 -12.89 11.31
CA THR A 140 7.43 -12.81 10.12
C THR A 140 6.41 -11.69 10.26
N PHE A 141 6.06 -11.06 9.14
CA PHE A 141 4.99 -10.08 9.07
C PHE A 141 3.63 -10.80 9.16
N VAL A 142 2.86 -10.52 10.21
CA VAL A 142 1.54 -11.13 10.45
C VAL A 142 0.41 -10.23 10.00
N GLY A 143 0.60 -8.91 10.08
CA GLY A 143 -0.43 -7.96 9.72
C GLY A 143 0.05 -6.52 9.66
N MET A 144 -0.83 -5.65 9.19
CA MET A 144 -0.62 -4.21 9.13
C MET A 144 -1.53 -3.55 10.15
N TRP A 145 -0.97 -2.77 11.06
CA TRP A 145 -1.74 -1.95 11.99
C TRP A 145 -2.03 -0.59 11.35
N MET A 146 -3.32 -0.29 11.24
CA MET A 146 -3.85 1.00 10.83
C MET A 146 -4.44 1.68 12.07
N ARG A 147 -3.81 2.74 12.59
CA ARG A 147 -4.18 3.42 13.85
C ARG A 147 -4.66 4.85 13.59
N GLU A 148 -5.07 5.54 14.64
CA GLU A 148 -5.50 6.95 14.56
C GLU A 148 -6.60 7.24 13.52
N GLY A 149 -7.58 6.35 13.44
CA GLY A 149 -8.82 6.63 12.74
C GLY A 149 -9.68 7.68 13.47
N ASP A 150 -10.92 7.82 13.02
CA ASP A 150 -11.87 8.76 13.61
C ASP A 150 -12.12 8.44 15.08
N SER A 151 -12.46 9.46 15.85
CA SER A 151 -12.74 9.32 17.27
C SER A 151 -13.95 8.41 17.49
N CYS A 152 -13.83 7.51 18.46
CA CYS A 152 -14.83 6.53 18.82
C CYS A 152 -14.85 6.41 20.34
N GLU A 153 -15.77 7.16 20.95
CA GLU A 153 -15.87 7.33 22.40
C GLU A 153 -14.56 7.84 23.01
N THR A 154 -13.82 6.97 23.70
CA THR A 154 -12.58 7.29 24.42
C THR A 154 -11.30 6.96 23.64
N LYS A 155 -11.42 6.31 22.48
CA LYS A 155 -10.27 5.86 21.66
C LYS A 155 -10.44 6.22 20.19
N SER A 156 -9.34 6.28 19.45
CA SER A 156 -9.39 6.33 17.99
C SER A 156 -9.76 4.95 17.44
N ARG A 157 -10.52 4.91 16.34
CA ARG A 157 -10.73 3.66 15.59
C ARG A 157 -9.37 3.11 15.13
N GLN A 158 -9.24 1.79 15.17
CA GLN A 158 -8.06 1.09 14.69
C GLN A 158 -8.46 -0.16 13.93
N THR A 159 -7.63 -0.51 12.95
CA THR A 159 -7.88 -1.62 12.04
C THR A 159 -6.63 -2.48 11.91
N LYS A 160 -6.79 -3.78 12.07
CA LYS A 160 -5.77 -4.78 11.78
C LYS A 160 -6.03 -5.42 10.43
N VAL A 161 -5.08 -5.31 9.50
CA VAL A 161 -5.20 -5.93 8.18
C VAL A 161 -4.33 -7.18 8.11
N HIS A 162 -4.95 -8.32 7.86
CA HIS A 162 -4.30 -9.60 7.61
C HIS A 162 -4.08 -9.79 6.11
N LEU A 163 -2.84 -10.10 5.71
CA LEU A 163 -2.50 -10.41 4.33
C LEU A 163 -2.60 -11.93 4.11
N VAL A 164 -3.44 -12.36 3.17
CA VAL A 164 -3.66 -13.79 2.88
C VAL A 164 -3.38 -14.06 1.41
N CYS A 165 -2.81 -15.24 1.13
CA CYS A 165 -2.60 -15.68 -0.24
C CYS A 165 -3.94 -15.79 -0.98
N GLY A 166 -4.03 -15.12 -2.13
CA GLY A 166 -5.23 -15.14 -2.98
C GLY A 166 -4.88 -15.04 -4.46
N LYS A 167 -5.86 -15.32 -5.32
CA LYS A 167 -5.68 -15.30 -6.79
C LYS A 167 -5.59 -13.88 -7.36
N SER A 168 -6.20 -12.91 -6.68
CA SER A 168 -6.27 -11.51 -7.07
C SER A 168 -6.09 -10.60 -5.87
N ASN A 169 -5.75 -9.33 -6.12
CA ASN A 169 -5.68 -8.30 -5.08
C ASN A 169 -7.11 -7.83 -4.77
N LYS A 170 -7.64 -8.18 -3.61
CA LYS A 170 -8.98 -7.75 -3.19
C LYS A 170 -9.13 -7.75 -1.68
N LEU A 171 -10.00 -6.87 -1.18
CA LEU A 171 -10.47 -6.94 0.19
C LEU A 171 -11.55 -8.04 0.26
N ALA A 172 -11.27 -9.10 1.02
CA ALA A 172 -12.08 -10.33 1.00
C ALA A 172 -13.08 -10.39 2.15
N TYR A 173 -12.71 -9.89 3.33
CA TYR A 173 -13.54 -9.93 4.52
C TYR A 173 -13.26 -8.75 5.45
N VAL A 174 -14.30 -8.29 6.14
CA VAL A 174 -14.25 -7.20 7.12
C VAL A 174 -15.06 -7.64 8.34
N SER A 175 -14.56 -7.37 9.54
CA SER A 175 -15.31 -7.58 10.78
C SER A 175 -14.96 -6.53 11.84
N GLU A 176 -15.87 -6.31 12.78
CA GLU A 176 -15.64 -5.50 13.98
C GLU A 176 -15.66 -6.42 15.21
N PRO A 177 -14.55 -7.12 15.51
CA PRO A 177 -14.48 -8.06 16.63
C PRO A 177 -14.69 -7.39 18.00
N SER A 178 -14.40 -6.10 18.13
CA SER A 178 -14.74 -5.30 19.31
C SER A 178 -14.99 -3.85 18.91
N THR A 179 -15.77 -3.12 19.71
CA THR A 179 -16.16 -1.74 19.40
C THR A 179 -14.95 -0.88 19.04
N CYS A 180 -15.01 -0.22 17.87
CA CYS A 180 -13.96 0.62 17.27
C CYS A 180 -12.67 -0.13 16.85
N VAL A 181 -12.65 -1.46 16.86
CA VAL A 181 -11.51 -2.28 16.43
C VAL A 181 -11.97 -3.18 15.30
N TYR A 182 -11.38 -2.95 14.13
CA TYR A 182 -11.73 -3.66 12.91
C TYR A 182 -10.66 -4.68 12.55
N SER A 183 -11.07 -5.78 11.92
CA SER A 183 -10.20 -6.78 11.33
C SER A 183 -10.55 -6.95 9.85
N LEU A 184 -9.54 -6.78 8.99
CA LEU A 184 -9.67 -6.89 7.54
C LEU A 184 -8.85 -8.08 7.06
N THR A 185 -9.37 -8.84 6.10
CA THR A 185 -8.62 -9.86 5.38
C THR A 185 -8.42 -9.40 3.94
N PHE A 186 -7.18 -9.13 3.57
CA PHE A 186 -6.79 -8.72 2.23
C PHE A 186 -6.11 -9.89 1.51
N GLU A 187 -6.74 -10.32 0.41
CA GLU A 187 -6.19 -11.36 -0.46
C GLU A 187 -5.24 -10.74 -1.48
N THR A 188 -4.05 -11.35 -1.64
CA THR A 188 -3.11 -10.95 -2.69
C THR A 188 -2.22 -12.13 -3.13
N PRO A 189 -1.92 -12.27 -4.44
CA PRO A 189 -0.97 -13.28 -4.91
C PRO A 189 0.47 -12.99 -4.46
N LEU A 190 0.74 -11.77 -3.98
CA LEU A 190 2.08 -11.32 -3.60
C LEU A 190 2.59 -11.98 -2.32
N VAL A 191 1.69 -12.53 -1.50
CA VAL A 191 2.03 -13.19 -0.23
C VAL A 191 1.89 -14.72 -0.28
N CYS A 192 1.75 -15.30 -1.47
CA CYS A 192 1.58 -16.75 -1.63
C CYS A 192 2.87 -17.56 -1.49
N HIS A 193 4.03 -16.93 -1.64
CA HIS A 193 5.30 -17.62 -1.49
C HIS A 193 5.63 -17.77 0.01
N PRO A 194 6.09 -18.94 0.50
CA PRO A 194 6.32 -19.16 1.94
C PRO A 194 7.32 -18.17 2.56
N HIS A 195 8.20 -17.59 1.74
CA HIS A 195 9.21 -16.63 2.19
C HIS A 195 8.86 -15.16 1.92
N SER A 196 7.64 -14.84 1.44
CA SER A 196 7.28 -13.46 1.13
C SER A 196 7.15 -12.58 2.37
N LEU A 197 6.79 -13.15 3.52
CA LEU A 197 6.53 -12.40 4.75
C LEU A 197 7.66 -12.52 5.78
N LEU A 198 8.84 -12.99 5.39
CA LEU A 198 10.01 -12.99 6.28
C LEU A 198 10.53 -11.57 6.49
N VAL A 199 10.89 -11.22 7.73
CA VAL A 199 11.42 -9.89 8.05
C VAL A 199 12.88 -9.75 7.63
N TYR A 200 13.72 -10.74 7.95
CA TYR A 200 15.17 -10.67 7.73
C TYR A 200 15.58 -10.23 6.30
N PRO A 201 15.00 -10.78 5.21
CA PRO A 201 15.37 -10.37 3.85
C PRO A 201 14.93 -8.95 3.47
N THR A 202 14.04 -8.32 4.25
CA THR A 202 13.56 -6.95 4.00
C THR A 202 14.44 -5.89 4.62
N LEU A 203 15.35 -6.29 5.52
CA LEU A 203 16.27 -5.39 6.20
C LEU A 203 17.45 -5.00 5.30
N THR A 204 18.08 -3.87 5.62
CA THR A 204 19.33 -3.46 4.97
C THR A 204 20.49 -4.34 5.45
N GLU A 205 21.56 -4.44 4.66
CA GLU A 205 22.73 -5.25 5.04
C GLU A 205 23.30 -4.88 6.41
N ALA A 206 23.29 -3.59 6.77
CA ALA A 206 23.74 -3.14 8.08
C ALA A 206 22.87 -3.69 9.22
N LEU A 207 21.55 -3.71 9.03
CA LEU A 207 20.60 -4.23 10.00
C LEU A 207 20.61 -5.76 10.07
N GLN A 208 20.83 -6.43 8.94
CA GLN A 208 21.04 -7.88 8.90
C GLN A 208 22.27 -8.27 9.71
N ARG A 209 23.40 -7.57 9.55
CA ARG A 209 24.61 -7.83 10.37
C ARG A 209 24.37 -7.64 11.86
N LYS A 210 23.63 -6.58 12.25
CA LYS A 210 23.26 -6.37 13.66
C LYS A 210 22.40 -7.52 14.19
N TRP A 211 21.49 -8.04 13.35
CA TRP A 211 20.71 -9.21 13.70
C TRP A 211 21.60 -10.44 13.87
N ASP A 212 22.46 -10.74 12.90
CA ASP A 212 23.36 -11.89 12.92
C ASP A 212 24.25 -11.87 14.18
N GLU A 213 24.76 -10.69 14.55
CA GLU A 213 25.55 -10.49 15.78
C GLU A 213 24.71 -10.76 17.04
N ALA A 214 23.45 -10.35 17.06
CA ALA A 214 22.54 -10.61 18.16
C ALA A 214 22.20 -12.11 18.29
N GLU A 215 22.01 -12.81 17.17
CA GLU A 215 21.82 -14.27 17.15
C GLU A 215 23.06 -15.00 17.65
N GLN A 216 24.24 -14.59 17.18
CA GLN A 216 25.51 -15.16 17.65
C GLN A 216 25.71 -14.92 19.15
N SER A 217 25.43 -13.70 19.62
CA SER A 217 25.53 -13.36 21.05
C SER A 217 24.56 -14.18 21.92
N LEU A 218 23.38 -14.49 21.41
CA LEU A 218 22.42 -15.36 22.10
C LEU A 218 22.92 -16.80 22.13
N TYR A 219 23.44 -17.31 21.02
CA TYR A 219 24.02 -18.65 20.93
C TYR A 219 25.22 -18.82 21.89
N ASP A 220 26.09 -17.82 21.95
CA ASP A 220 27.24 -17.76 22.86
C ASP A 220 26.84 -17.47 24.31
N GLN A 221 25.54 -17.34 24.60
CA GLN A 221 24.96 -17.07 25.93
C GLN A 221 25.47 -15.77 26.58
N LEU A 222 25.92 -14.81 25.76
CA LEU A 222 26.36 -13.48 26.20
C LEU A 222 25.18 -12.56 26.53
N ILE A 223 24.01 -12.85 25.96
CA ILE A 223 22.76 -12.13 26.20
C ILE A 223 21.63 -13.08 26.57
N THR A 224 20.62 -12.56 27.26
CA THR A 224 19.40 -13.30 27.58
C THR A 224 18.39 -13.22 26.43
N GLU A 225 17.39 -14.11 26.41
CA GLU A 225 16.28 -14.03 25.43
C GLU A 225 15.55 -12.69 25.46
N GLN A 226 15.42 -12.07 26.64
CA GLN A 226 14.82 -10.74 26.78
C GLN A 226 15.70 -9.67 26.12
N GLY A 227 17.02 -9.77 26.32
CA GLY A 227 18.00 -8.90 25.65
C GLY A 227 17.93 -9.04 24.13
N TYR A 228 17.88 -10.27 23.62
CA TYR A 228 17.72 -10.54 22.20
C TYR A 228 16.44 -9.91 21.62
N LYS A 229 15.28 -10.12 22.27
CA LYS A 229 14.01 -9.50 21.85
C LYS A 229 14.06 -7.98 21.85
N LYS A 230 14.77 -7.37 22.80
CA LYS A 230 14.98 -5.92 22.85
C LYS A 230 15.81 -5.44 21.65
N ILE A 231 16.91 -6.12 21.33
CA ILE A 231 17.77 -5.80 20.17
C ILE A 231 16.97 -5.93 18.86
N LEU A 232 16.21 -7.01 18.68
CA LEU A 232 15.36 -7.18 17.50
C LEU A 232 14.33 -6.06 17.36
N ARG A 233 13.71 -5.65 18.47
CA ARG A 233 12.77 -4.53 18.46
C ARG A 233 13.45 -3.23 18.01
N GLU A 234 14.66 -2.96 18.49
CA GLU A 234 15.44 -1.78 18.07
C GLU A 234 15.79 -1.82 16.57
N ILE A 235 16.16 -3.00 16.05
CA ILE A 235 16.39 -3.22 14.61
C ILE A 235 15.11 -2.92 13.80
N PHE A 236 13.95 -3.36 14.27
CA PHE A 236 12.68 -3.12 13.58
C PHE A 236 12.22 -1.66 13.65
N GLU A 237 12.49 -0.97 14.76
CA GLU A 237 12.29 0.48 14.90
C GLU A 237 13.21 1.25 13.94
N GLU A 238 14.48 0.86 13.80
CA GLU A 238 15.45 1.48 12.87
C GLU A 238 15.07 1.23 11.40
N ALA A 239 14.54 0.05 11.09
CA ALA A 239 14.00 -0.29 9.77
C ALA A 239 12.68 0.43 9.43
N GLY A 240 12.07 1.13 10.39
CA GLY A 240 10.76 1.76 10.24
C GLY A 240 9.61 0.75 10.08
N LEU A 241 9.80 -0.49 10.55
CA LEU A 241 8.77 -1.53 10.56
C LEU A 241 7.85 -1.39 11.77
N LEU A 242 8.41 -1.00 12.91
CA LEU A 242 7.70 -0.69 14.14
C LEU A 242 7.85 0.79 14.47
N LYS A 243 6.83 1.38 15.09
CA LYS A 243 6.99 2.70 15.69
C LYS A 243 7.65 2.59 17.06
N ALA A 244 8.41 3.63 17.40
CA ALA A 244 8.92 3.76 18.75
C ALA A 244 7.73 3.95 19.71
N THR A 245 7.81 3.41 20.92
CA THR A 245 6.80 3.65 21.95
C THR A 245 6.64 5.16 22.21
N GLU A 246 5.44 5.59 22.58
CA GLU A 246 5.10 7.01 22.82
C GLU A 246 6.09 7.71 23.77
N GLU A 247 6.64 7.00 24.75
CA GLU A 247 7.69 7.49 25.66
C GLU A 247 9.00 7.84 24.92
N LYS A 248 9.43 6.98 23.99
CA LYS A 248 10.59 7.24 23.12
C LYS A 248 10.28 8.26 22.01
N GLU A 249 9.02 8.35 21.57
CA GLU A 249 8.59 9.41 20.64
C GLU A 249 8.61 10.78 21.32
N ALA A 250 8.20 10.89 22.59
CA ALA A 250 8.30 12.13 23.37
C ALA A 250 9.76 12.54 23.60
N GLU A 251 10.66 11.59 23.87
CA GLU A 251 12.10 11.86 23.96
C GLU A 251 12.71 12.26 22.61
N LYS A 252 12.36 11.58 21.51
CA LYS A 252 12.80 11.95 20.15
C LYS A 252 12.21 13.28 19.70
N GLN A 253 10.97 13.60 20.06
CA GLN A 253 10.35 14.91 19.81
C GLN A 253 11.01 15.99 20.65
N ASN A 254 11.33 15.76 21.93
CA ASN A 254 12.12 16.71 22.72
C ASN A 254 13.53 16.92 22.16
N THR A 255 14.16 15.86 21.63
CA THR A 255 15.49 15.92 20.98
C THR A 255 15.43 16.57 19.59
N LYS A 256 14.30 16.47 18.87
CA LYS A 256 14.09 17.11 17.57
C LYS A 256 13.60 18.56 17.70
N THR A 257 12.92 18.88 18.79
CA THR A 257 12.50 20.23 19.17
C THR A 257 13.68 21.03 19.73
N SER A 258 14.66 20.39 20.36
CA SER A 258 15.89 21.07 20.83
C SER A 258 16.80 21.58 19.71
N LEU A 259 16.60 21.13 18.47
CA LEU A 259 17.38 21.54 17.29
C LEU A 259 16.71 22.64 16.45
N GLN A 260 15.56 23.17 16.86
CA GLN A 260 14.95 24.32 16.21
C GLN A 260 15.44 25.62 16.86
N PHE A 261 16.31 26.35 16.15
CA PHE A 261 16.66 27.71 16.56
C PHE A 261 15.49 28.65 16.26
N GLU A 262 14.95 29.28 17.30
CA GLU A 262 13.82 30.22 17.21
C GLU A 262 14.14 31.46 16.35
N THR A 263 15.43 31.81 16.20
CA THR A 263 15.89 32.95 15.41
C THR A 263 17.19 32.64 14.65
N VAL A 264 17.37 33.31 13.51
CA VAL A 264 18.58 33.20 12.66
C VAL A 264 19.84 33.64 13.41
N ASP A 265 19.73 34.63 14.30
CA ASP A 265 20.85 35.10 15.12
C ASP A 265 21.34 34.05 16.11
N LYS A 266 20.43 33.28 16.71
CA LYS A 266 20.74 32.16 17.61
C LYS A 266 21.45 31.04 16.83
N CYS A 267 20.98 30.73 15.62
CA CYS A 267 21.62 29.78 14.72
C CYS A 267 23.05 30.20 14.34
N ASN A 268 23.25 31.47 13.96
CA ASN A 268 24.57 31.99 13.60
C ASN A 268 25.56 31.98 14.78
N LYS A 269 25.05 32.21 15.99
CA LYS A 269 25.85 32.17 17.22
C LYS A 269 26.32 30.75 17.54
N GLU A 270 25.41 29.77 17.51
CA GLU A 270 25.76 28.36 17.74
C GLU A 270 26.64 27.80 16.62
N TYR A 271 26.43 28.23 15.37
CA TYR A 271 27.31 27.87 14.25
C TYR A 271 28.75 28.34 14.48
N LYS A 272 28.95 29.59 14.93
CA LYS A 272 30.28 30.11 15.27
C LYS A 272 30.93 29.30 16.40
N LYS A 273 30.18 29.05 17.47
CA LYS A 273 30.65 28.25 18.61
C LYS A 273 31.06 26.83 18.19
N LEU A 274 30.22 26.17 17.39
CA LEU A 274 30.51 24.84 16.85
C LEU A 274 31.75 24.85 15.95
N SER A 275 31.92 25.89 15.12
CA SER A 275 33.09 26.02 14.24
C SER A 275 34.40 26.17 15.02
N GLU A 276 34.35 26.83 16.18
CA GLU A 276 35.48 26.98 17.10
C GLU A 276 35.79 25.65 17.81
N GLU A 277 34.77 24.95 18.32
CA GLU A 277 34.93 23.62 18.93
C GLU A 277 35.52 22.60 17.94
N ILE A 278 35.07 22.60 16.68
CA ILE A 278 35.64 21.77 15.61
C ILE A 278 37.12 22.10 15.39
N LYS A 279 37.49 23.38 15.43
CA LYS A 279 38.89 23.80 15.27
C LYS A 279 39.75 23.28 16.41
N ILE A 280 39.28 23.42 17.65
CA ILE A 280 39.95 22.89 18.85
C ILE A 280 40.12 21.38 18.75
N LEU A 281 39.07 20.65 18.36
CA LEU A 281 39.14 19.20 18.20
C LEU A 281 40.17 18.79 17.14
N LYS A 282 40.21 19.50 16.01
CA LYS A 282 41.19 19.25 14.95
C LYS A 282 42.61 19.48 15.43
N ASP A 283 42.83 20.55 16.20
CA ASP A 283 44.13 20.86 16.77
C ASP A 283 44.56 19.77 17.76
N LEU A 284 43.66 19.29 18.63
CA LEU A 284 43.92 18.17 19.54
C LEU A 284 44.22 16.86 18.80
N LEU A 285 43.43 16.52 17.78
CA LEU A 285 43.67 15.34 16.96
C LEU A 285 45.02 15.42 16.24
N SER A 286 45.42 16.61 15.79
CA SER A 286 46.73 16.85 15.17
C SER A 286 47.89 16.71 16.18
N GLN A 287 47.71 17.18 17.42
CA GLN A 287 48.69 17.04 18.51
C GLN A 287 48.91 15.58 18.91
N HIS A 288 47.85 14.77 18.89
CA HIS A 288 47.91 13.33 19.21
C HIS A 288 48.21 12.45 17.99
N ASN A 289 48.54 13.04 16.84
CA ASN A 289 48.88 12.34 15.60
C ASN A 289 47.79 11.35 15.12
N VAL A 290 46.52 11.67 15.41
CA VAL A 290 45.35 10.88 15.02
C VAL A 290 44.89 11.34 13.64
N ALA A 291 45.06 10.50 12.63
CA ALA A 291 44.64 10.81 11.27
C ALA A 291 43.10 10.84 11.15
N TYR A 292 42.53 12.00 10.80
CA TYR A 292 41.13 12.12 10.40
C TYR A 292 41.07 12.57 8.92
N ARG A 293 40.43 11.79 8.06
CA ARG A 293 40.29 12.09 6.62
C ARG A 293 39.03 12.95 6.42
N GLY A 294 39.22 14.24 6.13
CA GLY A 294 38.15 15.10 5.62
C GLY A 294 37.88 14.82 4.15
N SER A 295 36.83 14.06 3.84
CA SER A 295 36.31 13.97 2.47
C SER A 295 35.49 15.22 2.17
N SER A 296 36.12 16.25 1.61
CA SER A 296 35.46 17.44 1.06
C SER A 296 35.16 17.30 -0.44
N GLY A 297 34.91 16.08 -0.93
CA GLY A 297 34.77 15.79 -2.37
C GLY A 297 33.46 15.14 -2.83
N GLU A 298 32.67 14.51 -1.95
CA GLU A 298 31.46 13.77 -2.38
C GLU A 298 30.12 14.41 -1.97
N LEU A 299 30.14 15.51 -1.22
CA LEU A 299 28.91 16.15 -0.77
C LEU A 299 28.17 16.92 -1.88
N PHE A 300 28.85 17.30 -2.97
CA PHE A 300 28.24 18.08 -4.04
C PHE A 300 27.37 17.23 -4.99
N VAL A 301 27.73 15.95 -5.18
CA VAL A 301 26.97 15.04 -6.06
C VAL A 301 25.72 14.52 -5.35
N ILE A 302 25.80 14.27 -4.03
CA ILE A 302 24.67 13.78 -3.23
C ILE A 302 23.64 14.91 -3.01
N LEU A 303 24.07 16.16 -2.77
CA LEU A 303 23.13 17.28 -2.62
C LEU A 303 22.45 17.68 -3.94
N LEU A 304 23.13 17.58 -5.10
CA LEU A 304 22.48 17.85 -6.39
C LEU A 304 21.42 16.79 -6.74
N HIS A 305 21.67 15.51 -6.46
CA HIS A 305 20.67 14.46 -6.66
C HIS A 305 19.50 14.58 -5.67
N TYR A 306 19.77 14.97 -4.42
CA TYR A 306 18.70 15.17 -3.43
C TYR A 306 17.84 16.41 -3.73
N PHE A 307 18.41 17.48 -4.31
CA PHE A 307 17.65 18.67 -4.71
C PHE A 307 16.82 18.44 -5.99
N LEU A 308 17.33 17.67 -6.96
CA LEU A 308 16.61 17.39 -8.20
C LEU A 308 15.47 16.37 -8.03
N PHE A 309 15.54 15.48 -7.04
CA PHE A 309 14.48 14.49 -6.80
C PHE A 309 13.31 15.01 -5.96
N ARG A 310 13.43 16.18 -5.32
CA ARG A 310 12.42 16.71 -4.38
C ARG A 310 11.57 17.86 -4.91
N MET A 311 11.77 18.29 -6.15
CA MET A 311 10.90 19.25 -6.82
C MET A 311 10.09 18.59 -7.94
N SER A 312 9.01 17.93 -7.53
CA SER A 312 7.85 17.66 -8.38
C SER A 312 6.65 17.89 -7.46
N ILE A 313 5.97 19.05 -7.50
CA ILE A 313 4.79 19.40 -8.33
C ILE A 313 4.29 20.78 -7.78
N PRO A 314 3.46 21.63 -8.45
CA PRO A 314 3.41 22.17 -9.82
C PRO A 314 3.46 23.74 -9.82
N ASN A 315 3.37 24.36 -11.00
CA ASN A 315 3.20 25.81 -11.25
C ASN A 315 4.42 26.74 -11.05
N CYS A 316 5.31 26.72 -12.04
CA CYS A 316 5.83 27.96 -12.62
C CYS A 316 6.18 27.69 -14.08
N PHE A 317 5.24 27.99 -14.97
CA PHE A 317 5.47 28.07 -16.41
C PHE A 317 6.08 29.46 -16.70
N GLN A 318 7.11 29.49 -17.54
CA GLN A 318 7.87 30.66 -18.03
C GLN A 318 8.94 31.25 -17.11
N LEU A 319 10.19 30.78 -17.26
CA LEU A 319 11.38 31.61 -17.55
C LEU A 319 12.66 30.75 -17.47
N GLN A 320 12.99 30.03 -18.54
CA GLN A 320 14.35 29.50 -18.72
C GLN A 320 14.68 29.27 -20.20
N GLN A 321 14.91 30.36 -20.93
CA GLN A 321 15.79 30.35 -22.09
C GLN A 321 16.96 31.29 -21.78
N GLY A 322 18.17 30.73 -21.80
CA GLY A 322 19.41 31.50 -21.67
C GLY A 322 20.17 31.21 -20.38
N LEU A 323 20.87 30.08 -20.34
CA LEU A 323 22.18 29.88 -19.69
C LEU A 323 22.54 28.38 -19.70
N SER A 324 22.54 27.78 -20.90
CA SER A 324 23.25 26.53 -21.18
C SER A 324 24.22 26.86 -22.30
N ASN A 325 25.49 27.13 -21.97
CA ASN A 325 26.61 27.12 -22.93
C ASN A 325 28.02 27.30 -22.34
N HIS A 326 28.27 27.23 -21.03
CA HIS A 326 29.63 27.50 -20.50
C HIS A 326 30.31 26.41 -19.66
N ILE A 327 29.75 25.21 -19.49
CA ILE A 327 30.40 24.15 -18.70
C ILE A 327 30.31 22.80 -19.45
N CYS A 328 30.87 22.75 -20.65
CA CYS A 328 31.16 21.51 -21.37
C CYS A 328 32.37 21.74 -22.28
N ARG A 329 33.56 21.93 -21.70
CA ARG A 329 34.84 21.87 -22.42
C ARG A 329 36.05 21.76 -21.48
N SER A 330 36.16 20.65 -20.76
CA SER A 330 37.46 20.11 -20.32
C SER A 330 37.24 18.82 -19.54
N LEU A 331 37.46 17.67 -20.19
CA LEU A 331 37.95 16.40 -19.61
C LEU A 331 37.94 15.35 -20.73
N SER A 332 38.99 15.37 -21.57
CA SER A 332 39.48 14.17 -22.25
C SER A 332 40.54 13.56 -21.34
N ILE A 333 40.32 12.34 -20.85
CA ILE A 333 41.39 11.44 -20.43
C ILE A 333 41.06 10.08 -21.05
N ASP A 334 41.86 9.71 -22.05
CA ASP A 334 41.89 8.40 -22.66
C ASP A 334 42.47 7.35 -21.71
N ARG A 335 41.94 6.13 -21.84
CA ARG A 335 42.41 4.90 -21.20
C ARG A 335 43.83 4.57 -21.64
N PHE A 336 44.67 4.15 -20.69
CA PHE A 336 45.34 2.84 -20.72
C PHE A 336 45.71 2.42 -19.29
#